data_AF-A0A5F8H346-F1
#
_entry.id   AF-A0A5F8H346-F1
#
_cell.length_a   1.000
_cell.length_b   1.000
_cell.length_c   1.000
_cell.angle_alpha   90.00
_cell.angle_beta   90.00
_cell.angle_gamma   90.00
#
_symmetry.space_group_name_H-M   'P 1'
#
loop_
_entity.id
_entity.type
_entity.pdbx_description
1 polymer ?
#
loop_
_entity_poly.entity_id
_entity_poly.type
_entity_poly.pdbx_seq_one_letter_code
_entity_poly.pdbx_strand_id
1 'polypeptide(L)'
;MKDEAKEMKDEVKDDLQRKSDQKEKDDQKTKDEIQSLRTRIQQPESSDLTMQQDTIKQNQKNEKIEENMKHLIHKTEDLENRSRRDNLRIIGLPEDPDKRKSLDIILQEVIKENCPDILEQEGKVEIDRIHRSPPVLNPQLTTPSNVIAKFKNYHTKEKVLQAAKKKSFRYQGTTVRITQDLAASTLKKRKAWNMIFRKARGLGLQPRINYPVKLIILLQGEVWAFNKIRELQEFVKKRPDLNRKFDIQAQNSRESSKVAVLADILLSAMKHKMTCQVKAYQVHRQKRQELEEHLRERFGVGKRCQKAADSKVFHMKLQ
;
A
#
# COMPACT_ATOMS: atom_id res chain seq x y z
N MET A 1 13.91 -92.26 29.51
CA MET A 1 14.38 -91.06 30.25
C MET A 1 15.51 -90.29 29.56
N LYS A 2 16.69 -90.88 29.24
CA LYS A 2 17.80 -90.11 28.59
C LYS A 2 17.58 -89.83 27.10
N ASP A 3 17.01 -90.79 26.36
CA ASP A 3 16.80 -90.64 24.90
C ASP A 3 15.58 -89.76 24.57
N GLU A 4 14.48 -89.89 25.31
CA GLU A 4 13.30 -89.00 25.21
C GLU A 4 13.66 -87.54 25.55
N ALA A 5 14.56 -87.32 26.52
CA ALA A 5 15.05 -85.99 26.87
C ALA A 5 15.96 -85.38 25.78
N LYS A 6 16.60 -86.21 24.95
CA LYS A 6 17.44 -85.77 23.83
C LYS A 6 16.59 -85.40 22.62
N GLU A 7 15.59 -86.23 22.31
CA GLU A 7 14.62 -86.00 21.23
C GLU A 7 13.79 -84.73 21.48
N MET A 8 13.24 -84.56 22.70
CA MET A 8 12.57 -83.30 23.09
C MET A 8 13.49 -82.08 23.00
N LYS A 9 14.79 -82.22 23.25
CA LYS A 9 15.74 -81.12 23.18
C LYS A 9 16.07 -80.72 21.73
N ASP A 10 16.13 -81.69 20.84
CA ASP A 10 16.37 -81.46 19.41
C ASP A 10 15.12 -80.86 18.72
N GLU A 11 13.90 -81.30 19.07
CA GLU A 11 12.65 -80.67 18.60
C GLU A 11 12.51 -79.22 19.07
N VAL A 12 12.79 -78.95 20.35
CA VAL A 12 12.77 -77.57 20.89
C VAL A 12 13.81 -76.69 20.19
N LYS A 13 14.97 -77.24 19.81
CA LYS A 13 16.01 -76.50 19.09
C LYS A 13 15.58 -76.16 17.66
N ASP A 14 14.97 -77.09 16.95
CA ASP A 14 14.44 -76.87 15.60
C ASP A 14 13.30 -75.85 15.59
N ASP A 15 12.38 -75.92 16.57
CA ASP A 15 11.31 -74.93 16.73
C ASP A 15 11.84 -73.54 17.08
N LEU A 16 12.88 -73.45 17.91
CA LEU A 16 13.57 -72.19 18.20
C LEU A 16 14.25 -71.63 16.95
N GLN A 17 14.90 -72.47 16.14
CA GLN A 17 15.53 -72.04 14.89
C GLN A 17 14.50 -71.52 13.89
N ARG A 18 13.40 -72.24 13.67
CA ARG A 18 12.29 -71.80 12.79
C ARG A 18 11.68 -70.48 13.25
N LYS A 19 11.49 -70.29 14.56
CA LYS A 19 11.01 -69.01 15.12
C LYS A 19 12.02 -67.89 14.95
N SER A 20 13.32 -68.18 15.05
CA SER A 20 14.39 -67.21 14.79
C SER A 20 14.41 -66.76 13.33
N ASP A 21 14.36 -67.70 12.39
CA ASP A 21 14.38 -67.41 10.95
C ASP A 21 13.11 -66.64 10.52
N GLN A 22 11.95 -67.00 11.07
CA GLN A 22 10.70 -66.27 10.83
C GLN A 22 10.77 -64.84 11.38
N LYS A 23 11.34 -64.66 12.59
CA LYS A 23 11.53 -63.34 13.18
C LYS A 23 12.49 -62.48 12.35
N GLU A 24 13.57 -63.06 11.83
CA GLU A 24 14.52 -62.35 10.96
C GLU A 24 13.87 -61.92 9.64
N LYS A 25 12.97 -62.74 9.08
CA LYS A 25 12.17 -62.40 7.90
C LYS A 25 11.18 -61.27 8.17
N ASP A 26 10.50 -61.29 9.30
CA ASP A 26 9.58 -60.23 9.72
C ASP A 26 10.33 -58.92 10.05
N ASP A 27 11.52 -59.01 10.66
CA ASP A 27 12.41 -57.88 10.89
C ASP A 27 12.92 -57.27 9.58
N GLN A 28 13.19 -58.10 8.56
CA GLN A 28 13.59 -57.58 7.24
C GLN A 28 12.41 -56.90 6.53
N LYS A 29 11.22 -57.50 6.57
CA LYS A 29 10.00 -56.92 6.00
C LYS A 29 9.67 -55.56 6.64
N THR A 30 9.77 -55.46 7.97
CA THR A 30 9.54 -54.20 8.68
C THR A 30 10.59 -53.14 8.36
N LYS A 31 11.87 -53.51 8.16
CA LYS A 31 12.92 -52.58 7.68
C LYS A 31 12.59 -52.01 6.30
N ASP A 32 12.15 -52.85 5.37
CA ASP A 32 11.79 -52.45 4.01
C ASP A 32 10.57 -51.50 4.02
N GLU A 33 9.57 -51.80 4.84
CA GLU A 33 8.39 -50.93 5.06
C GLU A 33 8.81 -49.57 5.65
N ILE A 34 9.70 -49.54 6.66
CA ILE A 34 10.23 -48.30 7.25
C ILE A 34 11.00 -47.48 6.20
N GLN A 35 11.80 -48.13 5.35
CA GLN A 35 12.54 -47.44 4.28
C GLN A 35 11.59 -46.84 3.25
N SER A 36 10.55 -47.58 2.85
CA SER A 36 9.49 -47.08 1.97
C SER A 36 8.77 -45.86 2.57
N LEU A 37 8.40 -45.93 3.85
CA LEU A 37 7.77 -44.82 4.56
C LEU A 37 8.69 -43.61 4.67
N ARG A 38 10.00 -43.80 4.94
CA ARG A 38 10.97 -42.69 4.95
C ARG A 38 11.02 -41.96 3.62
N THR A 39 11.08 -42.68 2.51
CA THR A 39 11.11 -42.08 1.17
C THR A 39 9.81 -41.32 0.89
N ARG A 40 8.65 -41.90 1.24
CA ARG A 40 7.34 -41.25 1.09
C ARG A 40 7.18 -39.99 1.95
N ILE A 41 7.87 -39.88 3.08
CA ILE A 41 7.87 -38.69 3.94
C ILE A 41 8.86 -37.63 3.44
N GLN A 42 10.06 -38.04 2.99
CA GLN A 42 11.08 -37.11 2.51
C GLN A 42 10.67 -36.38 1.23
N GLN A 43 9.95 -37.05 0.32
CA GLN A 43 9.47 -36.43 -0.93
C GLN A 43 8.61 -35.17 -0.70
N PRO A 44 7.48 -35.22 0.04
CA PRO A 44 6.68 -34.03 0.31
C PRO A 44 7.44 -33.00 1.15
N GLU A 45 8.27 -33.41 2.12
CA GLU A 45 9.11 -32.47 2.88
C GLU A 45 10.04 -31.65 1.98
N SER A 46 10.70 -32.28 1.00
CA SER A 46 11.54 -31.56 0.02
C SER A 46 10.72 -30.65 -0.89
N SER A 47 9.54 -31.11 -1.32
CA SER A 47 8.62 -30.33 -2.16
C SER A 47 8.11 -29.09 -1.42
N ASP A 48 7.70 -29.25 -0.16
CA ASP A 48 7.22 -28.17 0.69
C ASP A 48 8.31 -27.13 0.95
N LEU A 49 9.56 -27.56 1.18
CA LEU A 49 10.70 -26.64 1.31
C LEU A 49 10.92 -25.82 0.03
N THR A 50 10.87 -26.45 -1.14
CA THR A 50 11.00 -25.73 -2.42
C THR A 50 9.85 -24.74 -2.63
N MET A 51 8.61 -25.14 -2.35
CA MET A 51 7.44 -24.28 -2.47
C MET A 51 7.51 -23.09 -1.50
N GLN A 52 7.98 -23.30 -0.26
CA GLN A 52 8.19 -22.22 0.71
C GLN A 52 9.26 -21.25 0.20
N GLN A 53 10.37 -21.76 -0.32
CA GLN A 53 11.44 -20.92 -0.85
C GLN A 53 10.98 -20.09 -2.04
N ASP A 54 10.19 -20.67 -2.95
CA ASP A 54 9.62 -19.96 -4.08
C ASP A 54 8.59 -18.92 -3.65
N THR A 55 7.78 -19.22 -2.63
CA THR A 55 6.83 -18.26 -2.04
C THR A 55 7.57 -17.06 -1.46
N ILE A 56 8.67 -17.28 -0.73
CA ILE A 56 9.50 -16.20 -0.17
C ILE A 56 10.09 -15.33 -1.30
N LYS A 57 10.66 -15.97 -2.34
CA LYS A 57 11.20 -15.25 -3.51
C LYS A 57 10.13 -14.43 -4.23
N GLN A 58 8.91 -14.97 -4.37
CA GLN A 58 7.80 -14.24 -4.98
C GLN A 58 7.37 -13.05 -4.12
N ASN A 59 7.28 -13.21 -2.80
CA ASN A 59 6.94 -12.11 -1.90
C ASN A 59 7.98 -10.97 -1.97
N GLN A 60 9.27 -11.30 -1.98
CA GLN A 60 10.34 -10.30 -2.14
C GLN A 60 10.25 -9.57 -3.49
N LYS A 61 9.91 -10.28 -4.57
CA LYS A 61 9.67 -9.65 -5.89
C LYS A 61 8.46 -8.73 -5.84
N ASN A 62 7.37 -9.14 -5.19
CA ASN A 62 6.15 -8.34 -5.05
C ASN A 62 6.42 -7.06 -4.26
N GLU A 63 7.15 -7.14 -3.14
CA GLU A 63 7.56 -5.96 -2.36
C GLU A 63 8.35 -4.96 -3.23
N LYS A 64 9.33 -5.46 -3.99
CA LYS A 64 10.11 -4.61 -4.92
C LYS A 64 9.25 -3.99 -6.02
N ILE A 65 8.26 -4.73 -6.55
CA ILE A 65 7.32 -4.20 -7.54
C ILE A 65 6.45 -3.10 -6.92
N GLU A 66 5.95 -3.29 -5.70
CA GLU A 66 5.16 -2.28 -5.00
C GLU A 66 5.95 -1.00 -4.74
N GLU A 67 7.21 -1.11 -4.33
CA GLU A 67 8.11 0.03 -4.13
C GLU A 67 8.36 0.77 -5.44
N ASN A 68 8.66 0.05 -6.51
CA ASN A 68 8.84 0.62 -7.84
C ASN A 68 7.57 1.32 -8.32
N MET A 69 6.40 0.70 -8.11
CA MET A 69 5.11 1.29 -8.47
C MET A 69 4.84 2.58 -7.70
N LYS A 70 5.10 2.61 -6.39
CA LYS A 70 4.99 3.82 -5.56
C LYS A 70 5.92 4.93 -6.06
N HIS A 71 7.17 4.59 -6.38
CA HIS A 71 8.14 5.52 -6.92
C HIS A 71 7.71 6.08 -8.28
N LEU A 72 7.26 5.23 -9.21
CA LEU A 72 6.79 5.64 -10.53
C LEU A 72 5.56 6.53 -10.45
N ILE A 73 4.57 6.19 -9.60
CA ILE A 73 3.40 7.03 -9.36
C ILE A 73 3.81 8.42 -8.88
N HIS A 74 4.74 8.48 -7.91
CA HIS A 74 5.22 9.75 -7.38
C HIS A 74 5.97 10.57 -8.43
N LYS A 75 6.84 9.93 -9.22
CA LYS A 75 7.61 10.57 -10.29
C LYS A 75 6.70 11.13 -11.38
N THR A 76 5.70 10.35 -11.82
CA THR A 76 4.72 10.79 -12.82
C THR A 76 3.90 11.98 -12.30
N GLU A 77 3.44 11.93 -11.05
CA GLU A 77 2.73 13.06 -10.42
C GLU A 77 3.62 14.31 -10.35
N ASP A 78 4.89 14.20 -9.96
CA ASP A 78 5.81 15.34 -9.90
C ASP A 78 6.06 15.94 -11.29
N LEU A 79 6.35 15.10 -12.30
CA LEU A 79 6.55 15.55 -13.68
C LEU A 79 5.30 16.26 -14.25
N GLU A 80 4.12 15.70 -14.01
CA GLU A 80 2.87 16.32 -14.45
C GLU A 80 2.65 17.68 -13.80
N ASN A 81 2.85 17.80 -12.47
CA ASN A 81 2.65 19.09 -11.82
C ASN A 81 3.74 20.12 -12.19
N ARG A 82 4.99 19.69 -12.46
CA ARG A 82 6.05 20.58 -12.98
C ARG A 82 5.68 21.14 -14.35
N SER A 83 5.15 20.30 -15.24
CA SER A 83 4.68 20.72 -16.56
C SER A 83 3.52 21.72 -16.48
N ARG A 84 2.67 21.61 -15.45
CA ARG A 84 1.52 22.51 -15.20
C ARG A 84 1.83 23.73 -14.34
N ARG A 85 3.08 23.92 -13.89
CA ARG A 85 3.43 24.94 -12.88
C ARG A 85 3.08 26.37 -13.32
N ASP A 86 3.23 26.65 -14.60
CA ASP A 86 2.99 27.97 -15.20
C ASP A 86 1.56 28.14 -15.74
N ASN A 87 0.71 27.13 -15.52
CA ASN A 87 -0.66 27.13 -15.97
C ASN A 87 -1.60 27.68 -14.88
N LEU A 88 -2.60 28.46 -15.32
CA LEU A 88 -3.78 28.83 -14.55
C LEU A 88 -5.03 28.23 -15.19
N ARG A 89 -5.95 27.82 -14.33
CA ARG A 89 -7.28 27.33 -14.71
C ARG A 89 -8.33 28.36 -14.34
N ILE A 90 -9.01 28.87 -15.34
CA ILE A 90 -10.04 29.90 -15.25
C ILE A 90 -11.41 29.23 -15.42
N ILE A 91 -12.32 29.51 -14.50
CA ILE A 91 -13.62 28.85 -14.36
C ILE A 91 -14.71 29.92 -14.38
N GLY A 92 -15.79 29.67 -15.13
CA GLY A 92 -16.93 30.58 -15.23
C GLY A 92 -16.74 31.72 -16.22
N LEU A 93 -15.76 31.62 -17.12
CA LEU A 93 -15.60 32.58 -18.21
C LEU A 93 -16.67 32.32 -19.28
N PRO A 94 -17.56 33.27 -19.59
CA PRO A 94 -18.67 33.07 -20.53
C PRO A 94 -18.15 32.65 -21.91
N GLU A 95 -18.94 31.84 -22.60
CA GLU A 95 -18.65 31.47 -23.99
C GLU A 95 -19.15 32.59 -24.90
N ASP A 96 -18.27 33.10 -25.75
CA ASP A 96 -18.63 34.11 -26.75
C ASP A 96 -19.29 33.37 -27.93
N PRO A 97 -20.62 33.54 -28.15
CA PRO A 97 -21.33 32.83 -29.22
C PRO A 97 -20.77 33.19 -30.61
N ASP A 98 -20.21 34.38 -30.75
CA ASP A 98 -19.73 34.91 -32.02
C ASP A 98 -18.20 34.81 -32.17
N LYS A 99 -17.49 34.34 -31.12
CA LYS A 99 -16.01 34.24 -31.06
C LYS A 99 -15.29 35.52 -31.52
N ARG A 100 -15.85 36.70 -31.25
CA ARG A 100 -15.32 37.98 -31.74
C ARG A 100 -13.99 38.33 -31.08
N LYS A 101 -13.81 37.95 -29.82
CA LYS A 101 -12.56 38.20 -29.07
C LYS A 101 -11.76 36.92 -28.88
N SER A 102 -10.46 37.01 -29.10
CA SER A 102 -9.54 35.93 -28.72
C SER A 102 -9.47 35.79 -27.19
N LEU A 103 -9.23 34.57 -26.73
CA LEU A 103 -9.12 34.28 -25.29
C LEU A 103 -8.00 35.08 -24.61
N ASP A 104 -6.92 35.37 -25.33
CA ASP A 104 -5.82 36.21 -24.83
C ASP A 104 -6.30 37.61 -24.47
N ILE A 105 -7.07 38.25 -25.36
CA ILE A 105 -7.62 39.60 -25.11
C ILE A 105 -8.58 39.56 -23.92
N ILE A 106 -9.45 38.55 -23.86
CA ILE A 106 -10.38 38.37 -22.73
C ILE A 106 -9.62 38.24 -21.41
N LEU A 107 -8.53 37.45 -21.37
CA LEU A 107 -7.74 37.30 -20.16
C LEU A 107 -7.04 38.61 -19.75
N GLN A 108 -6.56 39.40 -20.72
CA GLN A 108 -6.01 40.74 -20.42
C GLN A 108 -7.08 41.67 -19.82
N GLU A 109 -8.30 41.65 -20.36
CA GLU A 109 -9.42 42.44 -19.84
C GLU A 109 -9.79 42.01 -18.42
N VAL A 110 -9.85 40.71 -18.15
CA VAL A 110 -10.07 40.15 -16.80
C VAL A 110 -8.99 40.63 -15.83
N ILE A 111 -7.71 40.59 -16.23
CA ILE A 111 -6.62 41.04 -15.36
C ILE A 111 -6.68 42.56 -15.16
N LYS A 112 -7.01 43.34 -16.18
CA LYS A 112 -7.15 44.80 -16.09
C LYS A 112 -8.28 45.21 -15.16
N GLU A 113 -9.44 44.56 -15.24
CA GLU A 113 -10.61 44.86 -14.40
C GLU A 113 -10.34 44.53 -12.93
N ASN A 114 -9.57 43.48 -12.65
CA ASN A 114 -9.41 42.98 -11.29
C ASN A 114 -8.08 43.36 -10.63
N CYS A 115 -6.99 43.46 -11.36
CA CYS A 115 -5.64 43.66 -10.81
C CYS A 115 -4.81 44.59 -11.70
N PRO A 116 -5.19 45.87 -11.84
CA PRO A 116 -4.50 46.82 -12.71
C PRO A 116 -3.02 46.99 -12.33
N ASP A 117 -2.70 46.96 -11.04
CA ASP A 117 -1.33 47.10 -10.51
C ASP A 117 -0.31 46.14 -11.16
N ILE A 118 -0.76 44.94 -11.54
CA ILE A 118 0.12 43.95 -12.19
C ILE A 118 0.49 44.41 -13.61
N LEU A 119 -0.46 45.01 -14.33
CA LEU A 119 -0.24 45.55 -15.67
C LEU A 119 0.56 46.84 -15.64
N GLU A 120 0.42 47.65 -14.60
CA GLU A 120 1.21 48.87 -14.43
C GLU A 120 2.69 48.55 -14.15
N GLN A 121 2.98 47.49 -13.38
CA GLN A 121 4.35 47.08 -13.06
C GLN A 121 5.05 46.31 -14.18
N GLU A 122 4.35 45.40 -14.84
CA GLU A 122 4.95 44.45 -15.79
C GLU A 122 4.55 44.72 -17.25
N GLY A 123 3.69 45.72 -17.48
CA GLY A 123 3.14 46.01 -18.80
C GLY A 123 2.11 44.95 -19.23
N LYS A 124 2.35 44.32 -20.37
CA LYS A 124 1.44 43.31 -20.93
C LYS A 124 1.75 41.93 -20.37
N VAL A 125 0.73 41.21 -19.92
CA VAL A 125 0.89 39.82 -19.49
C VAL A 125 1.21 38.93 -20.69
N GLU A 126 2.38 38.29 -20.69
CA GLU A 126 2.77 37.37 -21.76
C GLU A 126 2.17 35.97 -21.55
N ILE A 127 1.34 35.55 -22.50
CA ILE A 127 0.67 34.25 -22.51
C ILE A 127 1.30 33.42 -23.64
N ASP A 128 1.78 32.22 -23.30
CA ASP A 128 2.38 31.28 -24.25
C ASP A 128 1.29 30.47 -24.97
N ARG A 129 0.29 30.01 -24.22
CA ARG A 129 -0.83 29.24 -24.79
C ARG A 129 -2.09 29.43 -23.97
N ILE A 130 -3.21 29.70 -24.63
CA ILE A 130 -4.52 29.72 -24.00
C ILE A 130 -5.52 28.92 -24.83
N HIS A 131 -6.33 28.09 -24.16
CA HIS A 131 -7.35 27.30 -24.83
C HIS A 131 -8.45 26.90 -23.84
N ARG A 132 -9.63 26.57 -24.38
CA ARG A 132 -10.69 25.95 -23.58
C ARG A 132 -10.39 24.46 -23.42
N SER A 133 -10.60 23.95 -22.21
CA SER A 133 -10.62 22.50 -21.98
C SER A 133 -11.80 21.90 -22.73
N PRO A 134 -11.67 20.73 -23.36
CA PRO A 134 -12.79 20.06 -24.01
C PRO A 134 -13.97 19.94 -23.05
N PRO A 135 -15.21 20.17 -23.51
CA PRO A 135 -16.37 19.97 -22.67
C PRO A 135 -16.38 18.52 -22.17
N VAL A 136 -16.67 18.35 -20.88
CA VAL A 136 -16.98 17.02 -20.35
C VAL A 136 -18.23 16.58 -21.11
N LEU A 137 -18.21 15.40 -21.74
CA LEU A 137 -19.29 14.81 -22.55
C LEU A 137 -20.58 14.62 -21.74
N ASN A 138 -21.22 15.71 -21.35
CA ASN A 138 -22.47 15.73 -20.64
C ASN A 138 -23.34 16.82 -21.27
N PRO A 139 -24.34 16.45 -22.09
CA PRO A 139 -25.25 17.38 -22.77
C PRO A 139 -26.02 18.30 -21.81
N GLN A 140 -26.05 18.00 -20.51
CA GLN A 140 -26.80 18.76 -19.50
C GLN A 140 -25.95 19.83 -18.79
N LEU A 141 -24.63 19.92 -19.05
CA LEU A 141 -23.80 20.94 -18.44
C LEU A 141 -24.01 22.29 -19.14
N THR A 142 -24.81 23.15 -18.53
CA THR A 142 -25.00 24.56 -18.92
C THR A 142 -23.83 25.47 -18.52
N THR A 143 -22.82 24.92 -17.83
CA THR A 143 -21.68 25.70 -17.33
C THR A 143 -20.62 25.88 -18.43
N PRO A 144 -20.11 27.11 -18.62
CA PRO A 144 -19.04 27.37 -19.58
C PRO A 144 -17.81 26.48 -19.38
N SER A 145 -17.18 26.06 -20.49
CA SER A 145 -15.95 25.27 -20.46
C SER A 145 -14.81 26.05 -19.81
N ASN A 146 -14.02 25.37 -18.97
CA ASN A 146 -12.88 25.98 -18.29
C ASN A 146 -11.80 26.40 -19.30
N VAL A 147 -11.03 27.42 -18.98
CA VAL A 147 -9.91 27.87 -19.80
C VAL A 147 -8.60 27.57 -19.09
N ILE A 148 -7.63 27.04 -19.83
CA ILE A 148 -6.27 26.79 -19.35
C ILE A 148 -5.36 27.78 -20.06
N ALA A 149 -4.69 28.63 -19.28
CA ALA A 149 -3.75 29.64 -19.76
C ALA A 149 -2.35 29.35 -19.19
N LYS A 150 -1.37 29.14 -20.08
CA LYS A 150 0.04 29.01 -19.74
C LYS A 150 0.72 30.36 -19.87
N PHE A 151 1.30 30.83 -18.77
CA PHE A 151 2.03 32.09 -18.72
C PHE A 151 3.48 31.86 -19.09
N LYS A 152 4.10 32.86 -19.74
CA LYS A 152 5.52 32.81 -20.05
C LYS A 152 6.40 33.11 -18.82
N ASN A 153 5.89 33.94 -17.91
CA ASN A 153 6.56 34.27 -16.65
C ASN A 153 5.80 33.70 -15.43
N TYR A 154 6.50 32.88 -14.64
CA TYR A 154 5.99 32.28 -13.41
C TYR A 154 5.61 33.32 -12.35
N HIS A 155 6.36 34.42 -12.24
CA HIS A 155 6.13 35.46 -11.22
C HIS A 155 4.82 36.19 -11.45
N THR A 156 4.55 36.60 -12.69
CA THR A 156 3.29 37.21 -13.13
C THR A 156 2.11 36.30 -12.80
N LYS A 157 2.23 35.01 -13.15
CA LYS A 157 1.21 34.00 -12.86
C LYS A 157 0.92 33.87 -11.36
N GLU A 158 1.95 33.87 -10.51
CA GLU A 158 1.76 33.82 -9.06
C GLU A 158 1.11 35.10 -8.51
N LYS A 159 1.49 36.29 -8.99
CA LYS A 159 0.84 37.55 -8.58
C LYS A 159 -0.66 37.53 -8.90
N VAL A 160 -1.03 37.13 -10.11
CA VAL A 160 -2.45 36.98 -10.52
C VAL A 160 -3.16 35.96 -9.63
N LEU A 161 -2.54 34.81 -9.37
CA LEU A 161 -3.12 33.78 -8.49
C LEU A 161 -3.32 34.26 -7.05
N GLN A 162 -2.36 35.03 -6.50
CA GLN A 162 -2.48 35.58 -5.14
C GLN A 162 -3.59 36.62 -5.06
N ALA A 163 -3.72 37.48 -6.08
CA ALA A 163 -4.81 38.44 -6.13
C ALA A 163 -6.19 37.74 -6.22
N ALA A 164 -6.29 36.66 -7.03
CA ALA A 164 -7.50 35.85 -7.14
C ALA A 164 -7.86 35.07 -5.86
N LYS A 165 -6.88 34.80 -4.97
CA LYS A 165 -7.15 34.23 -3.64
C LYS A 165 -7.73 35.25 -2.66
N LYS A 166 -7.38 36.53 -2.82
CA LYS A 166 -7.84 37.62 -1.94
C LYS A 166 -9.26 38.06 -2.29
N LYS A 167 -9.57 38.16 -3.59
CA LYS A 167 -10.88 38.59 -4.08
C LYS A 167 -11.36 37.75 -5.27
N SER A 168 -12.67 37.60 -5.39
CA SER A 168 -13.29 37.00 -6.58
C SER A 168 -13.12 37.91 -7.78
N PHE A 169 -12.74 37.35 -8.94
CA PHE A 169 -12.61 38.14 -10.15
C PHE A 169 -13.95 38.32 -10.84
N ARG A 170 -14.10 39.40 -11.59
CA ARG A 170 -15.28 39.69 -12.43
C ARG A 170 -14.87 39.93 -13.87
N TYR A 171 -15.77 39.61 -14.79
CA TYR A 171 -15.64 39.94 -16.20
C TYR A 171 -17.05 40.16 -16.75
N GLN A 172 -17.31 41.36 -17.28
CA GLN A 172 -18.62 41.74 -17.83
C GLN A 172 -19.78 41.42 -16.86
N GLY A 173 -19.60 41.72 -15.58
CA GLY A 173 -20.58 41.44 -14.52
C GLY A 173 -20.66 39.98 -14.04
N THR A 174 -20.05 39.03 -14.75
CA THR A 174 -20.00 37.61 -14.36
C THR A 174 -18.82 37.34 -13.43
N THR A 175 -19.01 36.53 -12.39
CA THR A 175 -17.92 36.12 -11.49
C THR A 175 -17.05 35.05 -12.14
N VAL A 176 -15.74 35.29 -12.18
CA VAL A 176 -14.73 34.39 -12.73
C VAL A 176 -13.84 33.90 -11.60
N ARG A 177 -13.60 32.59 -11.54
CA ARG A 177 -12.70 31.98 -10.54
C ARG A 177 -11.41 31.53 -11.20
N ILE A 178 -10.29 32.05 -10.71
CA ILE A 178 -8.95 31.64 -11.14
C ILE A 178 -8.36 30.70 -10.09
N THR A 179 -7.84 29.56 -10.56
CA THR A 179 -7.22 28.54 -9.73
C THR A 179 -5.93 28.04 -10.37
N GLN A 180 -5.05 27.42 -9.59
CA GLN A 180 -3.87 26.75 -10.12
C GLN A 180 -4.28 25.48 -10.89
N ASP A 181 -3.69 25.25 -12.07
CA ASP A 181 -3.81 23.98 -12.76
C ASP A 181 -2.91 22.93 -12.09
N LEU A 182 -3.49 21.83 -11.65
CA LEU A 182 -2.82 20.78 -10.88
C LEU A 182 -3.22 19.42 -11.40
N ALA A 183 -2.34 18.44 -11.26
CA ALA A 183 -2.65 17.05 -11.59
C ALA A 183 -3.89 16.55 -10.81
N ALA A 184 -4.64 15.63 -11.41
CA ALA A 184 -5.86 15.10 -10.83
C ALA A 184 -5.62 14.39 -9.48
N SER A 185 -4.48 13.68 -9.36
CA SER A 185 -4.02 13.04 -8.12
C SER A 185 -3.76 14.07 -7.02
N THR A 186 -3.06 15.16 -7.32
CA THR A 186 -2.82 16.29 -6.43
C THR A 186 -4.13 16.94 -5.96
N LEU A 187 -5.08 17.16 -6.88
CA LEU A 187 -6.39 17.73 -6.56
C LEU A 187 -7.18 16.83 -5.60
N LYS A 188 -7.16 15.51 -5.80
CA LYS A 188 -7.78 14.54 -4.87
C LYS A 188 -7.18 14.66 -3.46
N LYS A 189 -5.85 14.71 -3.36
CA LYS A 189 -5.15 14.91 -2.07
C LYS A 189 -5.51 16.24 -1.43
N ARG A 190 -5.52 17.35 -2.18
CA ARG A 190 -5.95 18.67 -1.67
C ARG A 190 -7.39 18.67 -1.18
N LYS A 191 -8.30 17.97 -1.87
CA LYS A 191 -9.70 17.82 -1.43
C LYS A 191 -9.79 17.16 -0.05
N ALA A 192 -8.98 16.12 0.21
CA ALA A 192 -8.90 15.50 1.52
C ALA A 192 -8.40 16.47 2.61
N TRP A 193 -7.37 17.27 2.29
CA TRP A 193 -6.88 18.31 3.20
C TRP A 193 -7.85 19.46 3.42
N ASN A 194 -8.70 19.81 2.45
CA ASN A 194 -9.64 20.92 2.57
C ASN A 194 -10.62 20.75 3.75
N MET A 195 -11.02 19.51 4.07
CA MET A 195 -11.88 19.25 5.22
C MET A 195 -11.16 19.60 6.53
N ILE A 196 -9.92 19.14 6.67
CA ILE A 196 -9.04 19.42 7.81
C ILE A 196 -8.75 20.92 7.90
N PHE A 197 -8.48 21.56 6.77
CA PHE A 197 -8.21 22.99 6.67
C PHE A 197 -9.37 23.84 7.18
N ARG A 198 -10.61 23.50 6.80
CA ARG A 198 -11.81 24.21 7.29
C ARG A 198 -11.98 24.05 8.79
N LYS A 199 -11.77 22.84 9.32
CA LYS A 199 -11.80 22.59 10.77
C LYS A 199 -10.73 23.40 11.49
N ALA A 200 -9.48 23.36 11.03
CA ALA A 200 -8.38 24.13 11.60
C ALA A 200 -8.68 25.64 11.63
N ARG A 201 -9.26 26.20 10.55
CA ARG A 201 -9.72 27.60 10.52
C ARG A 201 -10.82 27.88 11.53
N GLY A 202 -11.79 26.98 11.69
CA GLY A 202 -12.85 27.11 12.69
C GLY A 202 -12.34 27.12 14.13
N LEU A 203 -11.16 26.54 14.38
CA LEU A 203 -10.50 26.54 15.68
C LEU A 203 -9.61 27.77 15.93
N GLY A 204 -9.62 28.75 15.02
CA GLY A 204 -8.78 29.94 15.11
C GLY A 204 -7.32 29.72 14.70
N LEU A 205 -6.96 28.54 14.18
CA LEU A 205 -5.63 28.30 13.63
C LEU A 205 -5.50 29.01 12.28
N GLN A 206 -4.25 29.31 11.88
CA GLN A 206 -3.93 29.89 10.57
C GLN A 206 -3.31 28.83 9.64
N PRO A 207 -4.11 27.87 9.11
CA PRO A 207 -3.60 26.88 8.20
C PRO A 207 -3.27 27.49 6.83
N ARG A 208 -2.25 26.95 6.18
CA ARG A 208 -1.89 27.22 4.77
C ARG A 208 -1.65 25.90 4.05
N ILE A 209 -2.14 25.78 2.81
CA ILE A 209 -1.84 24.62 1.96
C ILE A 209 -0.83 25.07 0.91
N ASN A 210 0.39 24.57 1.02
CA ASN A 210 1.46 24.83 0.07
C ASN A 210 1.53 23.73 -1.00
N TYR A 211 2.17 24.08 -2.12
CA TYR A 211 2.41 23.17 -3.23
C TYR A 211 3.45 22.08 -2.85
N PRO A 212 3.31 20.84 -3.36
CA PRO A 212 2.16 20.32 -4.09
C PRO A 212 0.95 20.10 -3.19
N VAL A 213 1.17 19.46 -2.03
CA VAL A 213 0.15 19.22 -0.99
C VAL A 213 0.83 19.13 0.39
N LYS A 214 1.11 20.28 1.02
CA LYS A 214 1.63 20.34 2.40
C LYS A 214 0.73 21.23 3.23
N LEU A 215 0.20 20.70 4.33
CA LEU A 215 -0.55 21.52 5.28
C LEU A 215 0.43 22.11 6.28
N ILE A 216 0.45 23.44 6.36
CA ILE A 216 1.23 24.19 7.34
C ILE A 216 0.25 24.79 8.34
N ILE A 217 0.49 24.59 9.63
CA ILE A 217 -0.31 25.14 10.73
C ILE A 217 0.62 25.96 11.61
N LEU A 218 0.24 27.21 11.88
CA LEU A 218 0.86 28.02 12.93
C LEU A 218 0.16 27.76 14.25
N LEU A 219 0.90 27.29 15.26
CA LEU A 219 0.39 26.99 16.59
C LEU A 219 1.40 27.49 17.63
N GLN A 220 0.96 28.37 18.55
CA GLN A 220 1.79 28.88 19.66
C GLN A 220 3.15 29.47 19.22
N GLY A 221 3.19 30.10 18.03
CA GLY A 221 4.42 30.68 17.47
C GLY A 221 5.29 29.71 16.66
N GLU A 222 4.99 28.41 16.69
CA GLU A 222 5.70 27.40 15.90
C GLU A 222 4.96 27.03 14.61
N VAL A 223 5.73 26.77 13.56
CA VAL A 223 5.23 26.39 12.24
C VAL A 223 5.37 24.88 12.06
N TRP A 224 4.24 24.20 12.01
CA TRP A 224 4.18 22.75 11.81
C TRP A 224 3.80 22.42 10.37
N ALA A 225 4.59 21.58 9.69
CA ALA A 225 4.35 21.16 8.31
C ALA A 225 4.05 19.67 8.22
N PHE A 226 2.95 19.32 7.57
CA PHE A 226 2.47 17.94 7.42
C PHE A 226 2.35 17.58 5.94
N ASN A 227 2.95 16.45 5.56
CA ASN A 227 2.88 15.92 4.19
C ASN A 227 1.77 14.86 4.08
N LYS A 228 1.55 14.08 5.15
CA LYS A 228 0.55 13.02 5.21
C LYS A 228 -0.51 13.32 6.27
N ILE A 229 -1.74 12.89 5.99
CA ILE A 229 -2.84 13.00 6.96
C ILE A 229 -2.54 12.20 8.24
N ARG A 230 -1.84 11.06 8.12
CA ARG A 230 -1.43 10.23 9.27
C ARG A 230 -0.51 10.98 10.24
N GLU A 231 0.45 11.74 9.73
CA GLU A 231 1.35 12.57 10.54
C GLU A 231 0.57 13.61 11.37
N LEU A 232 -0.44 14.24 10.74
CA LEU A 232 -1.32 15.16 11.47
C LEU A 232 -2.16 14.43 12.52
N GLN A 233 -2.69 13.25 12.22
CA GLN A 233 -3.48 12.47 13.19
C GLN A 233 -2.64 12.08 14.42
N GLU A 234 -1.39 11.67 14.20
CA GLU A 234 -0.44 11.40 15.29
C GLU A 234 -0.11 12.65 16.10
N PHE A 235 0.05 13.80 15.43
CA PHE A 235 0.26 15.09 16.09
C PHE A 235 -0.92 15.49 16.98
N VAL A 236 -2.15 15.36 16.47
CA VAL A 236 -3.38 15.66 17.24
C VAL A 236 -3.55 14.71 18.42
N LYS A 237 -3.22 13.42 18.26
CA LYS A 237 -3.25 12.44 19.37
C LYS A 237 -2.31 12.80 20.51
N LYS A 238 -1.12 13.33 20.20
CA LYS A 238 -0.12 13.75 21.20
C LYS A 238 -0.55 15.02 21.97
N ARG A 239 -1.57 15.75 21.50
CA ARG A 239 -2.01 17.04 22.04
C ARG A 239 -3.51 17.00 22.37
N PRO A 240 -3.90 16.62 23.61
CA PRO A 240 -5.31 16.42 23.98
C PRO A 240 -6.16 17.70 23.89
N ASP A 241 -5.54 18.88 23.98
CA ASP A 241 -6.11 20.22 23.77
C ASP A 241 -6.68 20.43 22.36
N LEU A 242 -6.08 19.78 21.35
CA LEU A 242 -6.54 19.78 19.96
C LEU A 242 -7.45 18.59 19.65
N ASN A 243 -7.31 17.48 20.39
CA ASN A 243 -7.99 16.22 20.10
C ASN A 243 -9.53 16.33 20.24
N ARG A 244 -10.04 17.01 21.28
CA ARG A 244 -11.50 17.25 21.43
C ARG A 244 -12.12 18.12 20.33
N LYS A 245 -11.29 18.86 19.58
CA LYS A 245 -11.71 19.85 18.58
C LYS A 245 -11.59 19.33 17.14
N PHE A 246 -10.81 18.27 16.93
CA PHE A 246 -10.60 17.60 15.65
C PHE A 246 -11.27 16.21 15.62
N ASP A 247 -12.55 16.10 16.00
CA ASP A 247 -13.31 14.88 15.70
C ASP A 247 -13.53 14.77 14.19
N ILE A 248 -12.59 14.12 13.51
CA ILE A 248 -12.70 13.75 12.10
C ILE A 248 -13.54 12.47 12.06
N GLN A 249 -14.87 12.61 12.11
CA GLN A 249 -15.73 11.53 11.61
C GLN A 249 -15.32 11.24 10.17
N ALA A 250 -14.73 10.08 9.96
CA ALA A 250 -14.26 9.59 8.68
C ALA A 250 -15.45 9.29 7.77
N GLN A 251 -16.01 10.31 7.14
CA GLN A 251 -17.00 10.13 6.08
C GLN A 251 -16.31 9.88 4.74
N ASN A 252 -15.77 8.68 4.58
CA ASN A 252 -15.63 8.03 3.28
C ASN A 252 -16.64 6.86 3.21
N SER A 253 -17.90 7.07 3.58
CA SER A 253 -18.82 5.97 3.95
C SER A 253 -19.56 5.28 2.79
N ARG A 254 -19.18 5.45 1.52
CA ARG A 254 -19.83 4.66 0.43
C ARG A 254 -18.88 3.92 -0.52
N GLU A 255 -17.69 4.44 -0.80
CA GLU A 255 -16.67 3.71 -1.59
C GLU A 255 -15.58 3.07 -0.74
N SER A 256 -15.15 3.73 0.35
CA SER A 256 -14.15 3.17 1.26
C SER A 256 -14.68 1.98 2.06
N SER A 257 -16.00 1.89 2.29
CA SER A 257 -16.59 0.76 3.02
C SER A 257 -16.51 -0.54 2.22
N LYS A 258 -16.71 -0.50 0.90
CA LYS A 258 -16.61 -1.71 0.06
C LYS A 258 -15.17 -2.16 -0.10
N VAL A 259 -14.24 -1.23 -0.32
CA VAL A 259 -12.81 -1.55 -0.45
C VAL A 259 -12.21 -1.97 0.89
N ALA A 260 -12.62 -1.37 2.02
CA ALA A 260 -12.20 -1.80 3.35
C ALA A 260 -12.78 -3.17 3.72
N VAL A 261 -14.06 -3.43 3.45
CA VAL A 261 -14.66 -4.76 3.68
C VAL A 261 -14.00 -5.82 2.80
N LEU A 262 -13.72 -5.54 1.53
CA LEU A 262 -12.97 -6.46 0.66
C LEU A 262 -11.54 -6.68 1.14
N ALA A 263 -10.86 -5.62 1.59
CA ALA A 263 -9.51 -5.72 2.15
C ALA A 263 -9.49 -6.51 3.47
N ASP A 264 -10.49 -6.33 4.34
CA ASP A 264 -10.62 -7.07 5.61
C ASP A 264 -10.98 -8.53 5.38
N ILE A 265 -11.86 -8.84 4.41
CA ILE A 265 -12.16 -10.22 3.99
C ILE A 265 -10.91 -10.88 3.40
N LEU A 266 -10.18 -10.19 2.52
CA LEU A 266 -8.94 -10.70 1.94
C LEU A 266 -7.86 -10.91 3.00
N LEU A 267 -7.68 -9.96 3.92
CA LEU A 267 -6.71 -10.06 5.01
C LEU A 267 -7.09 -11.17 6.00
N SER A 268 -8.39 -11.35 6.28
CA SER A 268 -8.91 -12.45 7.10
C SER A 268 -8.70 -13.80 6.43
N ALA A 269 -8.97 -13.91 5.12
CA ALA A 269 -8.72 -15.12 4.35
C ALA A 269 -7.23 -15.46 4.25
N MET A 270 -6.35 -14.47 4.07
CA MET A 270 -4.90 -14.65 4.08
C MET A 270 -4.39 -15.09 5.46
N LYS A 271 -4.87 -14.45 6.54
CA LYS A 271 -4.56 -14.85 7.92
C LYS A 271 -5.05 -16.26 8.21
N HIS A 272 -6.27 -16.62 7.81
CA HIS A 272 -6.82 -17.96 8.00
C HIS A 272 -5.99 -19.00 7.24
N LYS A 273 -5.63 -18.73 5.97
CA LYS A 273 -4.77 -19.61 5.17
C LYS A 273 -3.38 -19.81 5.79
N MET A 274 -2.74 -18.73 6.25
CA MET A 274 -1.46 -18.82 6.98
C MET A 274 -1.61 -19.58 8.30
N THR A 275 -2.68 -19.35 9.06
CA THR A 275 -2.92 -20.03 10.33
C THR A 275 -3.19 -21.53 10.11
N CYS A 276 -3.91 -21.89 9.06
CA CYS A 276 -4.12 -23.28 8.66
C CYS A 276 -2.83 -23.95 8.20
N GLN A 277 -1.96 -23.25 7.44
CA GLN A 277 -0.64 -23.76 7.07
C GLN A 277 0.26 -23.96 8.30
N VAL A 278 0.28 -23.00 9.23
CA VAL A 278 1.06 -23.10 10.47
C VAL A 278 0.51 -24.23 11.36
N LYS A 279 -0.81 -24.37 11.48
CA LYS A 279 -1.44 -25.47 12.22
C LYS A 279 -1.15 -26.82 11.56
N ALA A 280 -1.24 -26.92 10.24
CA ALA A 280 -0.88 -28.14 9.52
C ALA A 280 0.58 -28.51 9.75
N TYR A 281 1.49 -27.53 9.71
CA TYR A 281 2.91 -27.74 10.03
C TYR A 281 3.14 -28.15 11.49
N GLN A 282 2.44 -27.54 12.45
CA GLN A 282 2.51 -27.90 13.87
C GLN A 282 1.97 -29.30 14.15
N VAL A 283 0.86 -29.68 13.51
CA VAL A 283 0.30 -31.04 13.61
C VAL A 283 1.25 -32.06 12.98
N HIS A 284 1.85 -31.74 11.82
CA HIS A 284 2.87 -32.60 11.22
C HIS A 284 4.10 -32.75 12.13
N ARG A 285 4.53 -31.66 12.77
CA ARG A 285 5.64 -31.66 13.74
C ARG A 285 5.32 -32.47 14.99
N GLN A 286 4.12 -32.33 15.56
CA GLN A 286 3.67 -33.11 16.72
C GLN A 286 3.57 -34.59 16.38
N LYS A 287 2.94 -34.96 15.27
CA LYS A 287 2.89 -36.36 14.80
C LYS A 287 4.29 -36.93 14.55
N ARG A 288 5.23 -36.11 14.09
CA ARG A 288 6.63 -36.51 13.93
C ARG A 288 7.32 -36.74 15.28
N GLN A 289 7.09 -35.87 16.27
CA GLN A 289 7.62 -36.04 17.63
C GLN A 289 7.03 -37.29 18.32
N GLU A 290 5.72 -37.49 18.21
CA GLU A 290 5.03 -38.69 18.74
C GLU A 290 5.54 -39.97 18.06
N LEU A 291 5.74 -39.94 16.74
CA LEU A 291 6.31 -41.08 16.00
C LEU A 291 7.77 -41.34 16.39
N GLU A 292 8.59 -40.29 16.58
CA GLU A 292 9.97 -40.41 17.06
C GLU A 292 10.04 -40.96 18.49
N GLU A 293 9.10 -40.59 19.36
CA GLU A 293 9.00 -41.08 20.74
C GLU A 293 8.53 -42.53 20.78
N HIS A 294 7.51 -42.89 20.01
CA HIS A 294 7.00 -44.25 19.90
C HIS A 294 8.01 -45.21 19.25
N LEU A 295 8.82 -44.75 18.30
CA LEU A 295 9.95 -45.52 17.74
C LEU A 295 11.09 -45.68 18.77
N ARG A 296 11.30 -44.68 19.64
CA ARG A 296 12.31 -44.73 20.72
C ARG A 296 11.92 -45.70 21.82
N GLU A 297 10.64 -45.76 22.19
CA GLU A 297 10.09 -46.70 23.17
C GLU A 297 10.08 -48.15 22.66
N ARG A 298 9.69 -48.36 21.39
CA ARG A 298 9.50 -49.71 20.84
C ARG A 298 10.81 -50.39 20.38
N PHE A 299 11.83 -49.62 19.98
CA PHE A 299 13.08 -50.15 19.43
C PHE A 299 14.35 -49.73 20.20
N GLY A 300 14.23 -48.98 21.31
CA GLY A 300 15.37 -48.64 22.18
C GLY A 300 16.48 -47.83 21.50
N VAL A 301 16.18 -47.11 20.41
CA VAL A 301 17.18 -46.35 19.64
C VAL A 301 17.58 -45.08 20.43
N GLY A 302 18.60 -45.24 21.27
CA GLY A 302 19.23 -44.15 22.01
C GLY A 302 19.80 -43.07 21.09
N LYS A 303 19.73 -41.82 21.58
CA LYS A 303 20.19 -40.56 20.95
C LYS A 303 21.58 -40.67 20.30
N ARG A 304 21.64 -41.08 19.02
CA ARG A 304 22.82 -40.88 18.16
C ARG A 304 22.42 -40.26 16.82
N CYS A 305 21.61 -39.21 16.83
CA CYS A 305 21.39 -38.35 15.65
C CYS A 305 20.97 -36.91 15.99
N GLN A 306 21.18 -36.43 17.23
CA GLN A 306 20.78 -35.05 17.59
C GLN A 306 21.85 -33.98 17.28
N LYS A 307 23.07 -34.35 16.87
CA LYS A 307 24.16 -33.37 16.61
C LYS A 307 24.28 -32.87 15.17
N ALA A 308 23.51 -33.37 14.22
CA ALA A 308 23.61 -32.94 12.81
C ALA A 308 22.52 -31.95 12.35
N ALA A 309 21.41 -31.82 13.09
CA ALA A 309 20.29 -30.95 12.70
C ALA A 309 20.38 -29.53 13.28
N ASP A 310 20.98 -29.36 14.45
CA ASP A 310 21.02 -28.05 15.12
C ASP A 310 22.16 -27.14 14.61
N SER A 311 23.16 -27.67 13.89
CA SER A 311 24.24 -26.85 13.33
C SER A 311 23.86 -26.12 12.04
N LYS A 312 22.75 -26.47 11.36
CA LYS A 312 22.30 -25.79 10.13
C LYS A 312 21.25 -24.71 10.37
N VAL A 313 20.58 -24.71 11.52
CA VAL A 313 19.59 -23.68 11.86
C VAL A 313 20.27 -22.41 12.41
N PHE A 314 21.48 -22.51 12.97
CA PHE A 314 22.22 -21.34 13.47
C PHE A 314 22.91 -20.52 12.36
N HIS A 315 23.17 -21.11 11.18
CA HIS A 315 23.86 -20.39 10.09
C HIS A 315 22.92 -19.54 9.22
N MET A 316 21.60 -19.69 9.35
CA MET A 316 20.61 -18.96 8.55
C MET A 316 20.05 -17.70 9.25
N LYS A 317 20.64 -17.31 10.39
CA LYS A 317 20.29 -16.10 11.15
C LYS A 317 21.38 -15.03 11.19
N LEU A 318 22.48 -15.21 10.44
CA LEU A 318 23.62 -14.27 10.41
C LEU A 318 24.09 -13.87 9.00
N GLN A 319 23.26 -14.05 7.97
CA GLN A 319 23.38 -13.37 6.67
C GLN A 319 21.99 -12.91 6.25
#